data_AF-A0A7K7CDB9-F1
#
_entry.id   AF-A0A7K7CDB9-F1
#
_cell.length_a   1.000
_cell.length_b   1.000
_cell.length_c   1.000
_cell.angle_alpha   90.00
_cell.angle_beta   90.00
_cell.angle_gamma   90.00
#
_symmetry.space_group_name_H-M   'P 1'
#
loop_
_entity.id
_entity.type
_entity.pdbx_description
1 polymer ?
#
loop_
_entity_poly.entity_id
_entity_poly.type
_entity_poly.pdbx_seq_one_letter_code
_entity_poly.pdbx_strand_id
1 'polypeptide(L)'
;VCRKHLQEIPSSSTNVSTSLEWDSGKTSELLSGMGVSAPKKDKLGNENTPQDLLVSSPCLPPKRQKVKDNEKDFVILRRPWLLRETESGISLDALPDELLLAIFAYLPLRDLLKVSMICKRWHRLSFDESLWQTLDLTGGNLLPGVLGHLLPAGVTVFRCPRSCIGDPLFKTSNLLKIQHLDLSNCTVSVADLHSILCLCEKLLNLSLEGLVLSDSIIKSIARNPNLIRLNLCGCSGFSAETLELMLSSCSMLEELNLSWCEFTATHVKAAVSHVTSKVTQLNLSGYRENLQIADVKTLVERCPLLVHLDLSDSMMLKPECFQYFKQLVFLQHLCLSRCYQISPAALVELGEIRTLKTLQVFGIVTDSSLQLLEEALPDMKINGSHFTSIARPTVGTKKSHEIWGIKCRLTLRNPSF
;
A
#
# COMPACT_ATOMS: atom_id res chain seq x y z
N VAL A 1 19.81 -53.12 -26.97
CA VAL A 1 20.48 -53.49 -25.68
C VAL A 1 21.14 -52.22 -25.15
N CYS A 2 20.90 -51.71 -23.94
CA CYS A 2 20.03 -52.12 -22.84
C CYS A 2 19.51 -50.84 -22.13
N ARG A 3 18.22 -50.76 -21.76
CA ARG A 3 17.70 -49.71 -20.85
C ARG A 3 17.93 -50.16 -19.41
N LYS A 4 18.50 -49.30 -18.55
CA LYS A 4 18.46 -49.38 -17.07
C LYS A 4 18.24 -47.95 -16.57
N HIS A 5 17.03 -47.58 -16.16
CA HIS A 5 16.52 -47.68 -14.78
C HIS A 5 17.41 -46.97 -13.76
N LEU A 6 16.92 -45.81 -13.32
CA LEU A 6 17.38 -45.09 -12.13
C LEU A 6 16.94 -45.88 -10.88
N GLN A 7 17.82 -45.95 -9.89
CA GLN A 7 17.48 -46.30 -8.51
C GLN A 7 17.82 -45.11 -7.61
N GLU A 8 17.01 -44.91 -6.58
CA GLU A 8 17.07 -43.80 -5.63
C GLU A 8 18.04 -44.07 -4.45
N ILE A 9 17.97 -43.18 -3.44
CA ILE A 9 18.46 -43.30 -2.03
C ILE A 9 19.85 -42.63 -1.78
N PRO A 10 20.06 -41.82 -0.70
CA PRO A 10 19.12 -41.12 0.20
C PRO A 10 19.39 -39.59 0.36
N SER A 11 18.65 -38.95 1.26
CA SER A 11 18.64 -37.52 1.59
C SER A 11 19.73 -37.01 2.55
N SER A 12 20.31 -35.85 2.23
CA SER A 12 20.85 -34.85 3.17
C SER A 12 20.80 -33.45 2.51
N SER A 13 19.79 -32.63 2.77
CA SER A 13 19.68 -31.70 3.92
C SER A 13 20.62 -30.48 3.87
N THR A 14 20.28 -29.46 3.07
CA THR A 14 20.35 -28.02 3.47
C THR A 14 19.50 -27.18 2.51
N ASN A 15 18.18 -27.16 2.70
CA ASN A 15 17.34 -26.08 2.18
C ASN A 15 17.40 -24.93 3.19
N VAL A 16 17.95 -23.78 2.81
CA VAL A 16 17.73 -22.52 3.55
C VAL A 16 16.40 -21.94 3.10
N SER A 17 15.31 -22.58 3.53
CA SER A 17 13.99 -21.97 3.50
C SER A 17 13.91 -20.96 4.62
N THR A 18 13.98 -19.66 4.30
CA THR A 18 13.59 -18.59 5.23
C THR A 18 12.07 -18.61 5.41
N SER A 19 11.59 -19.60 6.13
CA SER A 19 10.25 -19.62 6.71
C SER A 19 10.15 -18.45 7.69
N LEU A 20 9.50 -17.38 7.24
CA LEU A 20 9.16 -16.25 8.09
C LEU A 20 7.89 -16.63 8.86
N GLU A 21 8.05 -17.49 9.88
CA GLU A 21 7.00 -17.72 10.88
C GLU A 21 6.70 -16.40 11.59
N TRP A 22 5.65 -15.72 11.13
CA TRP A 22 5.21 -14.45 11.68
C TRP A 22 4.08 -14.66 12.68
N ASP A 23 4.35 -14.28 13.92
CA ASP A 23 3.46 -14.43 15.06
C ASP A 23 2.14 -13.65 14.92
N SER A 24 1.02 -14.39 14.93
CA SER A 24 -0.35 -13.85 14.91
C SER A 24 -0.76 -13.18 16.22
N GLY A 25 -0.01 -13.40 17.31
CA GLY A 25 -0.15 -12.68 18.58
C GLY A 25 -0.05 -11.17 18.43
N LYS A 26 0.82 -10.68 17.52
CA LYS A 26 1.11 -9.24 17.38
C LYS A 26 -0.04 -8.38 16.88
N THR A 27 -1.06 -8.96 16.22
CA THR A 27 -2.25 -8.24 15.75
C THR A 27 -3.53 -8.66 16.47
N SER A 28 -3.56 -9.83 17.10
CA SER A 28 -4.55 -10.11 18.13
C SER A 28 -4.33 -9.23 19.37
N GLU A 29 -3.09 -8.87 19.71
CA GLU A 29 -2.74 -7.84 20.71
C GLU A 29 -3.35 -6.47 20.40
N LEU A 30 -3.39 -6.05 19.13
CA LEU A 30 -4.02 -4.79 18.73
C LEU A 30 -5.51 -4.83 19.07
N LEU A 31 -6.24 -5.85 18.60
CA LEU A 31 -7.67 -6.01 18.88
C LEU A 31 -7.98 -6.23 20.37
N SER A 32 -7.15 -7.00 21.08
CA SER A 32 -7.31 -7.24 22.53
C SER A 32 -7.08 -5.96 23.33
N GLY A 33 -6.08 -5.17 22.94
CA GLY A 33 -5.82 -3.83 23.46
C GLY A 33 -6.84 -2.78 23.01
N MET A 34 -7.89 -3.17 22.29
CA MET A 34 -9.02 -2.33 21.88
C MET A 34 -10.35 -2.88 22.44
N GLY A 35 -10.32 -3.90 23.30
CA GLY A 35 -11.50 -4.51 23.92
C GLY A 35 -12.36 -5.34 22.98
N VAL A 36 -11.82 -5.76 21.83
CA VAL A 36 -12.55 -6.53 20.80
C VAL A 36 -11.96 -7.94 20.71
N SER A 37 -12.75 -8.95 21.05
CA SER A 37 -12.41 -10.36 20.79
C SER A 37 -12.57 -10.69 19.32
N ALA A 38 -11.58 -11.32 18.70
CA ALA A 38 -11.70 -11.85 17.34
C ALA A 38 -12.84 -12.88 17.23
N PRO A 39 -13.62 -12.91 16.12
CA PRO A 39 -14.67 -13.89 15.93
C PRO A 39 -14.06 -15.30 15.87
N LYS A 40 -14.63 -16.23 16.64
CA LYS A 40 -14.20 -17.64 16.62
C LYS A 40 -14.57 -18.26 15.28
N LYS A 41 -13.59 -18.90 14.63
CA LYS A 41 -13.81 -19.73 13.45
C LYS A 41 -14.39 -21.07 13.91
N ASP A 42 -15.67 -21.32 13.63
CA ASP A 42 -16.26 -22.63 13.82
C ASP A 42 -15.59 -23.63 12.87
N LYS A 43 -15.08 -24.74 13.42
CA LYS A 43 -14.51 -25.83 12.64
C LYS A 43 -15.62 -26.80 12.27
N LEU A 44 -15.99 -26.82 11.00
CA LEU A 44 -16.76 -27.91 10.41
C LEU A 44 -15.87 -29.16 10.35
N GLY A 45 -16.29 -30.25 11.00
CA GLY A 45 -15.56 -31.51 11.02
C GLY A 45 -16.07 -32.47 9.94
N ASN A 46 -15.19 -33.33 9.43
CA ASN A 46 -15.55 -34.54 8.68
C ASN A 46 -15.11 -35.77 9.48
N GLU A 47 -15.93 -36.81 9.43
CA GLU A 47 -15.76 -38.08 10.14
C GLU A 47 -14.74 -39.00 9.47
N ASN A 48 -14.15 -39.92 10.25
CA ASN A 48 -14.11 -41.36 9.92
C ASN A 48 -13.41 -42.17 11.04
N THR A 49 -14.11 -43.19 11.53
CA THR A 49 -13.65 -44.30 12.40
C THR A 49 -13.82 -45.62 11.59
N PRO A 50 -13.36 -46.83 12.01
CA PRO A 50 -13.40 -47.40 13.37
C PRO A 50 -12.08 -48.15 13.74
N GLN A 51 -11.94 -49.03 14.74
CA GLN A 51 -12.88 -49.65 15.71
C GLN A 51 -12.13 -50.08 16.99
N ASP A 52 -12.89 -50.52 18.01
CA ASP A 52 -12.50 -51.46 19.09
C ASP A 52 -11.47 -50.97 20.15
N LEU A 53 -11.51 -51.40 21.43
CA LEU A 53 -12.48 -52.26 22.16
C LEU A 53 -12.41 -51.97 23.69
N LEU A 54 -13.10 -52.83 24.48
CA LEU A 54 -13.02 -53.03 25.94
C LEU A 54 -13.55 -51.94 26.89
N VAL A 55 -14.89 -51.81 26.89
CA VAL A 55 -15.78 -52.04 28.06
C VAL A 55 -15.31 -51.62 29.47
N SER A 56 -16.01 -50.65 30.08
CA SER A 56 -16.61 -50.80 31.42
C SER A 56 -17.63 -49.70 31.80
N SER A 57 -18.89 -50.12 31.97
CA SER A 57 -19.98 -49.57 32.81
C SER A 57 -20.52 -48.12 32.65
N PRO A 58 -21.85 -47.90 32.71
CA PRO A 58 -22.48 -46.60 32.42
C PRO A 58 -22.85 -45.78 33.66
N CYS A 59 -22.71 -44.45 33.58
CA CYS A 59 -23.38 -43.50 34.49
C CYS A 59 -24.44 -42.67 33.73
N LEU A 60 -25.68 -42.69 34.24
CA LEU A 60 -26.81 -41.95 33.68
C LEU A 60 -26.80 -40.48 34.10
N PRO A 61 -27.31 -39.55 33.26
CA PRO A 61 -27.43 -38.13 33.62
C PRO A 61 -28.58 -37.89 34.63
N PRO A 62 -28.40 -36.99 35.62
CA PRO A 62 -29.46 -36.66 36.56
C PRO A 62 -30.59 -35.86 35.90
N LYS A 63 -31.82 -36.18 36.31
CA LYS A 63 -33.08 -35.62 35.76
C LYS A 63 -33.23 -34.13 36.07
N ARG A 64 -33.79 -33.36 35.13
CA ARG A 64 -34.30 -32.00 35.38
C ARG A 64 -35.38 -32.04 36.46
N GLN A 65 -35.14 -31.38 37.59
CA GLN A 65 -36.17 -31.13 38.61
C GLN A 65 -36.80 -29.76 38.35
N LYS A 66 -38.13 -29.71 38.16
CA LYS A 66 -38.89 -28.46 38.23
C LYS A 66 -38.84 -27.95 39.68
N VAL A 67 -38.12 -26.86 39.92
CA VAL A 67 -38.22 -26.12 41.19
C VAL A 67 -39.36 -25.12 41.08
N LYS A 68 -40.11 -25.01 42.17
CA LYS A 68 -41.38 -24.30 42.29
C LYS A 68 -41.14 -22.79 42.31
N ASP A 69 -42.01 -22.07 41.62
CA ASP A 69 -42.00 -20.62 41.60
C ASP A 69 -42.22 -20.07 43.03
N ASN A 70 -41.41 -19.09 43.41
CA ASN A 70 -41.46 -18.44 44.72
C ASN A 70 -40.90 -17.04 44.51
N GLU A 71 -41.79 -16.06 44.41
CA GLU A 71 -41.43 -14.66 44.27
C GLU A 71 -40.46 -14.25 45.39
N LYS A 72 -39.25 -13.88 44.98
CA LYS A 72 -38.32 -13.10 45.80
C LYS A 72 -37.90 -11.92 44.96
N ASP A 73 -38.23 -10.72 45.42
CA ASP A 73 -37.81 -9.48 44.80
C ASP A 73 -36.30 -9.47 44.57
N PHE A 74 -35.91 -9.48 43.30
CA PHE A 74 -34.52 -9.25 42.90
C PHE A 74 -34.20 -7.77 43.04
N VAL A 75 -34.02 -7.31 44.28
CA VAL A 75 -33.54 -5.96 44.56
C VAL A 75 -32.13 -5.83 43.98
N ILE A 76 -31.99 -5.07 42.90
CA ILE A 76 -30.69 -4.64 42.39
C ILE A 76 -30.11 -3.64 43.40
N LEU A 77 -29.45 -4.18 44.42
CA LEU A 77 -28.59 -3.41 45.30
C LEU A 77 -27.42 -2.89 44.47
N ARG A 78 -27.54 -1.64 43.98
CA ARG A 78 -26.37 -0.85 43.64
C ARG A 78 -25.48 -0.87 44.87
N ARG A 79 -24.30 -1.49 44.79
CA ARG A 79 -23.26 -1.29 45.79
C ARG A 79 -23.13 0.23 45.96
N PRO A 80 -23.33 0.78 47.17
CA PRO A 80 -22.92 2.14 47.43
C PRO A 80 -21.47 2.26 46.98
N TRP A 81 -21.14 3.35 46.30
CA TRP A 81 -19.74 3.68 46.12
C TRP A 81 -19.20 3.87 47.53
N LEU A 82 -18.46 2.88 48.03
CA LEU A 82 -17.54 3.10 49.13
C LEU A 82 -16.70 4.29 48.68
N LEU A 83 -16.92 5.43 49.34
CA LEU A 83 -16.01 6.55 49.29
C LEU A 83 -14.64 5.94 49.60
N ARG A 84 -13.79 5.84 48.57
CA ARG A 84 -12.40 5.47 48.79
C ARG A 84 -11.89 6.47 49.81
N GLU A 85 -11.43 5.98 50.95
CA GLU A 85 -10.64 6.79 51.86
C GLU A 85 -9.55 7.44 51.02
N THR A 86 -9.44 8.77 51.12
CA THR A 86 -8.46 9.53 50.37
C THR A 86 -7.08 9.24 50.96
N GLU A 87 -6.48 8.13 50.51
CA GLU A 87 -5.03 8.02 50.46
C GLU A 87 -4.50 9.32 49.83
N SER A 88 -3.49 9.91 50.46
CA SER A 88 -2.87 11.17 50.02
C SER A 88 -1.98 10.97 48.79
N GLY A 89 -2.55 10.37 47.75
CA GLY A 89 -1.92 10.09 46.47
C GLY A 89 -2.32 11.12 45.41
N ILE A 90 -1.36 11.44 44.53
CA ILE A 90 -1.61 12.31 43.38
C ILE A 90 -2.47 11.53 42.38
N SER A 91 -3.73 11.95 42.19
CA SER A 91 -4.62 11.31 41.24
C SER A 91 -4.43 11.87 39.82
N LEU A 92 -4.09 10.99 38.87
CA LEU A 92 -4.05 11.32 37.44
C LEU A 92 -5.45 11.66 36.87
N ASP A 93 -6.53 11.30 37.55
CA ASP A 93 -7.89 11.67 37.13
C ASP A 93 -8.15 13.18 37.27
N ALA A 94 -7.39 13.89 38.11
CA ALA A 94 -7.48 15.35 38.26
C ALA A 94 -6.72 16.12 37.15
N LEU A 95 -5.90 15.44 36.35
CA LEU A 95 -5.14 16.07 35.26
C LEU A 95 -6.09 16.48 34.11
N PRO A 96 -5.96 17.68 33.50
CA PRO A 96 -6.72 18.06 32.29
C PRO A 96 -6.53 17.12 31.09
N ASP A 97 -7.51 17.10 30.17
CA ASP A 97 -7.48 16.25 28.98
C ASP A 97 -6.27 16.57 28.09
N GLU A 98 -5.91 17.85 27.96
CA GLU A 98 -4.81 18.35 27.13
C GLU A 98 -3.44 17.85 27.62
N LEU A 99 -3.27 17.74 28.94
CA LEU A 99 -2.03 17.22 29.53
C LEU A 99 -1.96 15.69 29.45
N LEU A 100 -3.11 14.98 29.52
CA LEU A 100 -3.16 13.54 29.21
C LEU A 100 -2.84 13.28 27.73
N LEU A 101 -3.36 14.09 26.81
CA LEU A 101 -3.01 14.02 25.38
C LEU A 101 -1.52 14.31 25.14
N ALA A 102 -0.95 15.30 25.83
CA ALA A 102 0.48 15.59 25.78
C ALA A 102 1.33 14.39 26.25
N ILE A 103 0.91 13.69 27.33
CA ILE A 103 1.55 12.44 27.77
C ILE A 103 1.39 11.33 26.72
N PHE A 104 0.19 11.15 26.16
CA PHE A 104 -0.11 10.13 25.16
C PHE A 104 0.63 10.35 23.83
N ALA A 105 1.00 11.59 23.50
CA ALA A 105 1.79 11.92 22.31
C ALA A 105 3.20 11.28 22.34
N TYR A 106 3.77 11.04 23.54
CA TYR A 106 5.04 10.33 23.71
C TYR A 106 4.91 8.80 23.64
N LEU A 107 3.69 8.24 23.69
CA LEU A 107 3.49 6.79 23.66
C LEU A 107 3.59 6.23 22.23
N PRO A 108 4.35 5.13 22.01
CA PRO A 108 4.32 4.40 20.75
C PRO A 108 2.97 3.68 20.57
N LEU A 109 2.65 3.28 19.33
CA LEU A 109 1.36 2.67 18.95
C LEU A 109 0.90 1.55 19.91
N ARG A 110 1.80 0.65 20.28
CA ARG A 110 1.49 -0.49 21.18
C ARG A 110 1.05 -0.03 22.56
N ASP A 111 1.72 0.98 23.12
CA ASP A 111 1.42 1.45 24.48
C ASP A 111 0.24 2.43 24.48
N LEU A 112 0.06 3.20 23.40
CA LEU A 112 -1.13 4.02 23.18
C LEU A 112 -2.41 3.16 23.15
N LEU A 113 -2.35 1.97 22.52
CA LEU A 113 -3.47 1.02 22.54
C LEU A 113 -3.67 0.40 23.93
N LYS A 114 -2.60 0.03 24.65
CA LYS A 114 -2.72 -0.48 26.04
C LYS A 114 -3.39 0.54 26.97
N VAL A 115 -3.03 1.83 26.89
CA VAL A 115 -3.66 2.85 27.76
C VAL A 115 -5.14 3.07 27.45
N SER A 116 -5.58 2.74 26.23
CA SER A 116 -7.01 2.76 25.86
C SER A 116 -7.87 1.80 26.67
N MET A 117 -7.27 0.81 27.33
CA MET A 117 -7.97 -0.22 28.12
C MET A 117 -8.11 0.14 29.61
N ILE A 118 -7.51 1.24 30.08
CA ILE A 118 -7.44 1.58 31.50
C ILE A 118 -8.78 2.10 32.04
N CYS A 119 -9.38 3.09 31.38
CA CYS A 119 -10.69 3.61 31.74
C CYS A 119 -11.38 4.30 30.55
N LYS A 120 -12.68 4.59 30.66
CA LYS A 120 -13.48 5.24 29.59
C LYS A 120 -12.90 6.59 29.13
N ARG A 121 -12.34 7.38 30.05
CA ARG A 121 -11.71 8.68 29.73
C ARG A 121 -10.44 8.46 28.90
N TRP A 122 -9.57 7.56 29.35
CA TRP A 122 -8.33 7.23 28.66
C TRP A 122 -8.59 6.60 27.30
N HIS A 123 -9.60 5.73 27.17
CA HIS A 123 -10.06 5.19 25.88
C HIS A 123 -10.46 6.30 24.88
N ARG A 124 -11.27 7.27 25.32
CA ARG A 124 -11.65 8.41 24.46
C ARG A 124 -10.43 9.22 24.02
N LEU A 125 -9.53 9.54 24.95
CA LEU A 125 -8.36 10.37 24.68
C LEU A 125 -7.28 9.63 23.86
N SER A 126 -7.13 8.32 24.02
CA SER A 126 -6.16 7.54 23.23
C SER A 126 -6.54 7.45 21.75
N PHE A 127 -7.81 7.71 21.41
CA PHE A 127 -8.34 7.78 20.04
C PHE A 127 -8.64 9.23 19.59
N ASP A 128 -8.06 10.22 20.25
CA ASP A 128 -8.13 11.62 19.81
C ASP A 128 -7.34 11.85 18.50
N GLU A 129 -7.91 12.64 17.59
CA GLU A 129 -7.36 12.91 16.26
C GLU A 129 -5.95 13.50 16.27
N SER A 130 -5.59 14.27 17.31
CA SER A 130 -4.24 14.82 17.47
C SER A 130 -3.15 13.74 17.54
N LEU A 131 -3.50 12.52 17.95
CA LEU A 131 -2.56 11.41 18.13
C LEU A 131 -2.40 10.56 16.86
N TRP A 132 -3.42 10.46 16.00
CA TRP A 132 -3.50 9.43 14.94
C TRP A 132 -3.14 9.90 13.53
N GLN A 133 -2.77 11.18 13.36
CA GLN A 133 -2.49 11.78 12.04
C GLN A 133 -1.59 10.92 11.14
N THR A 134 -0.52 10.31 11.67
CA THR A 134 0.45 9.55 10.89
C THR A 134 0.68 8.12 11.42
N LEU A 135 0.40 7.12 10.58
CA LEU A 135 0.37 5.69 10.94
C LEU A 135 1.11 4.82 9.92
N ASP A 136 2.04 3.99 10.40
CA ASP A 136 2.79 2.99 9.63
C ASP A 136 2.55 1.55 10.17
N LEU A 137 1.88 0.73 9.36
CA LEU A 137 1.61 -0.68 9.63
C LEU A 137 2.37 -1.64 8.68
N THR A 138 3.43 -1.16 8.01
CA THR A 138 4.22 -1.89 6.99
C THR A 138 4.57 -3.34 7.36
N GLY A 139 4.17 -4.27 6.48
CA GLY A 139 4.38 -5.71 6.65
C GLY A 139 3.60 -6.29 7.83
N GLY A 140 2.45 -5.71 8.16
CA GLY A 140 1.53 -6.23 9.16
C GLY A 140 0.62 -7.32 8.58
N ASN A 141 0.17 -8.24 9.43
CA ASN A 141 -0.94 -9.16 9.11
C ASN A 141 -2.20 -8.68 9.84
N LEU A 142 -2.91 -7.75 9.22
CA LEU A 142 -4.01 -7.01 9.82
C LEU A 142 -5.28 -7.86 9.82
N LEU A 143 -5.76 -8.19 11.02
CA LEU A 143 -6.99 -8.93 11.23
C LEU A 143 -8.22 -8.09 10.80
N PRO A 144 -9.35 -8.74 10.45
CA PRO A 144 -10.59 -8.04 10.16
C PRO A 144 -11.00 -7.06 11.26
N GLY A 145 -11.53 -5.90 10.88
CA GLY A 145 -11.96 -4.84 11.78
C GLY A 145 -10.85 -3.90 12.28
N VAL A 146 -9.57 -4.23 12.08
CA VAL A 146 -8.46 -3.35 12.51
C VAL A 146 -8.53 -2.01 11.76
N LEU A 147 -8.58 -2.02 10.43
CA LEU A 147 -8.58 -0.77 9.65
C LEU A 147 -9.86 0.06 9.84
N GLY A 148 -11.03 -0.57 9.96
CA GLY A 148 -12.29 0.12 10.20
C GLY A 148 -12.44 0.72 11.59
N HIS A 149 -11.50 0.47 12.51
CA HIS A 149 -11.37 1.20 13.77
C HIS A 149 -10.24 2.23 13.72
N LEU A 150 -9.07 1.88 13.16
CA LEU A 150 -7.90 2.77 13.19
C LEU A 150 -8.00 3.94 12.22
N LEU A 151 -8.46 3.74 10.97
CA LEU A 151 -8.49 4.82 9.97
C LEU A 151 -9.49 5.95 10.32
N PRO A 152 -10.69 5.67 10.88
CA PRO A 152 -11.60 6.71 11.35
C PRO A 152 -11.10 7.56 12.53
N ALA A 153 -10.01 7.18 13.20
CA ALA A 153 -9.42 7.95 14.32
C ALA A 153 -8.73 9.26 13.88
N GLY A 154 -8.87 9.67 12.61
CA GLY A 154 -8.28 10.91 12.07
C GLY A 154 -6.96 10.73 11.34
N VAL A 155 -6.68 9.51 10.83
CA VAL A 155 -5.46 9.24 10.06
C VAL A 155 -5.46 10.07 8.76
N THR A 156 -4.45 10.91 8.57
CA THR A 156 -4.22 11.69 7.35
C THR A 156 -3.11 11.07 6.49
N VAL A 157 -2.17 10.36 7.11
CA VAL A 157 -1.05 9.66 6.46
C VAL A 157 -1.07 8.20 6.87
N PHE A 158 -1.33 7.31 5.91
CA PHE A 158 -1.37 5.87 6.15
C PHE A 158 -0.37 5.14 5.24
N ARG A 159 0.61 4.50 5.87
CA ARG A 159 1.65 3.70 5.24
C ARG A 159 1.46 2.23 5.61
N CYS A 160 1.15 1.38 4.65
CA CYS A 160 0.90 -0.04 4.90
C CYS A 160 1.47 -1.01 3.85
N PRO A 161 2.54 -0.70 3.07
CA PRO A 161 2.98 -1.56 1.98
C PRO A 161 3.38 -2.97 2.44
N ARG A 162 3.22 -3.95 1.54
CA ARG A 162 3.54 -5.38 1.75
C ARG A 162 2.85 -6.02 2.94
N SER A 163 1.63 -5.58 3.25
CA SER A 163 0.83 -6.08 4.39
C SER A 163 -0.31 -6.97 3.92
N CYS A 164 -0.72 -7.93 4.75
CA CYS A 164 -1.98 -8.65 4.56
C CYS A 164 -3.09 -7.84 5.23
N ILE A 165 -4.16 -7.55 4.50
CA ILE A 165 -5.29 -6.74 4.95
C ILE A 165 -6.55 -7.61 4.93
N GLY A 166 -7.07 -7.96 6.11
CA GLY A 166 -8.42 -8.51 6.25
C GLY A 166 -9.50 -7.43 6.15
N ASP A 167 -10.76 -7.88 6.02
CA ASP A 167 -11.96 -7.04 5.89
C ASP A 167 -11.93 -5.84 6.86
N PRO A 168 -11.93 -4.59 6.36
CA PRO A 168 -11.90 -3.40 7.20
C PRO A 168 -13.03 -3.32 8.23
N LEU A 169 -14.24 -3.83 7.93
CA LEU A 169 -15.43 -3.74 8.77
C LEU A 169 -15.70 -2.32 9.33
N PHE A 170 -15.73 -1.31 8.44
CA PHE A 170 -16.06 0.07 8.81
C PHE A 170 -17.43 0.17 9.49
N LYS A 171 -17.46 0.67 10.73
CA LYS A 171 -18.71 0.84 11.52
C LYS A 171 -19.51 2.09 11.14
N THR A 172 -18.92 2.99 10.36
CA THR A 172 -19.48 4.30 10.00
C THR A 172 -19.27 4.56 8.51
N SER A 173 -20.24 5.18 7.85
CA SER A 173 -20.15 5.68 6.47
C SER A 173 -19.46 7.06 6.36
N ASN A 174 -18.78 7.51 7.42
CA ASN A 174 -18.06 8.78 7.43
C ASN A 174 -16.83 8.71 6.52
N LEU A 175 -16.56 9.79 5.79
CA LEU A 175 -15.38 9.91 4.94
C LEU A 175 -14.09 9.93 5.78
N LEU A 176 -13.07 9.25 5.28
CA LEU A 176 -11.75 9.20 5.90
C LEU A 176 -10.99 10.51 5.63
N LYS A 177 -10.12 10.91 6.56
CA LYS A 177 -9.30 12.12 6.46
C LYS A 177 -7.97 11.90 5.71
N ILE A 178 -7.79 10.73 5.12
CA ILE A 178 -6.54 10.28 4.47
C ILE A 178 -6.23 11.18 3.26
N GLN A 179 -5.00 11.70 3.24
CA GLN A 179 -4.41 12.49 2.16
C GLN A 179 -3.23 11.75 1.50
N HIS A 180 -2.54 10.90 2.26
CA HIS A 180 -1.37 10.15 1.80
C HIS A 180 -1.56 8.67 2.10
N LEU A 181 -1.65 7.84 1.06
CA LEU A 181 -2.00 6.41 1.18
C LEU A 181 -1.04 5.53 0.38
N ASP A 182 -0.30 4.65 1.06
CA ASP A 182 0.55 3.62 0.45
C ASP A 182 0.07 2.22 0.86
N LEU A 183 -0.53 1.50 -0.09
CA LEU A 183 -0.93 0.09 0.03
C LEU A 183 -0.14 -0.80 -0.95
N SER A 184 1.02 -0.33 -1.43
CA SER A 184 1.76 -1.03 -2.49
C SER A 184 2.16 -2.46 -2.07
N ASN A 185 1.95 -3.41 -2.97
CA ASN A 185 2.26 -4.83 -2.83
C ASN A 185 1.55 -5.52 -1.62
N CYS A 186 0.41 -4.99 -1.18
CA CYS A 186 -0.43 -5.64 -0.16
C CYS A 186 -1.16 -6.89 -0.68
N THR A 187 -1.51 -7.79 0.24
CA THR A 187 -2.50 -8.85 -0.01
C THR A 187 -3.83 -8.39 0.56
N VAL A 188 -4.74 -7.95 -0.32
CA VAL A 188 -6.06 -7.41 0.02
C VAL A 188 -7.07 -7.86 -1.04
N SER A 189 -8.34 -8.08 -0.67
CA SER A 189 -9.36 -8.39 -1.67
C SER A 189 -9.80 -7.13 -2.42
N VAL A 190 -10.28 -7.29 -3.66
CA VAL A 190 -10.80 -6.17 -4.48
C VAL A 190 -11.98 -5.47 -3.78
N ALA A 191 -12.82 -6.22 -3.06
CA ALA A 191 -13.94 -5.67 -2.30
C ALA A 191 -13.48 -4.85 -1.08
N ASP A 192 -12.46 -5.33 -0.37
CA ASP A 192 -11.87 -4.65 0.79
C ASP A 192 -11.10 -3.38 0.39
N LEU A 193 -10.36 -3.44 -0.72
CA LEU A 193 -9.66 -2.28 -1.27
C LEU A 193 -10.67 -1.20 -1.73
N HIS A 194 -11.77 -1.62 -2.36
CA HIS A 194 -12.86 -0.73 -2.72
C HIS A 194 -13.53 -0.10 -1.49
N SER A 195 -13.76 -0.86 -0.41
CA SER A 195 -14.42 -0.33 0.81
C SER A 195 -13.56 0.69 1.55
N ILE A 196 -12.23 0.65 1.43
CA ILE A 196 -11.31 1.70 1.91
C ILE A 196 -11.38 2.93 0.99
N LEU A 197 -11.21 2.73 -0.32
CA LEU A 197 -11.05 3.83 -1.27
C LEU A 197 -12.33 4.60 -1.55
N CYS A 198 -13.52 3.97 -1.45
CA CYS A 198 -14.79 4.67 -1.66
C CYS A 198 -15.09 5.72 -0.57
N LEU A 199 -14.44 5.62 0.59
CA LEU A 199 -14.49 6.60 1.70
C LEU A 199 -13.40 7.68 1.62
N CYS A 200 -12.54 7.65 0.60
CA CYS A 200 -11.40 8.56 0.45
C CYS A 200 -11.67 9.62 -0.66
N GLU A 201 -11.91 10.87 -0.25
CA GLU A 201 -12.20 12.01 -1.15
C GLU A 201 -11.24 13.20 -0.96
N LYS A 202 -10.10 12.96 -0.29
CA LYS A 202 -9.08 13.97 0.06
C LYS A 202 -7.65 13.53 -0.26
N LEU A 203 -7.48 12.49 -1.09
CA LEU A 203 -6.17 11.96 -1.45
C LEU A 203 -5.38 12.98 -2.27
N LEU A 204 -4.14 13.22 -1.85
CA LEU A 204 -3.11 14.02 -2.51
C LEU A 204 -2.02 13.11 -3.10
N ASN A 205 -1.63 12.07 -2.38
CA ASN A 205 -0.67 11.07 -2.87
C ASN A 205 -1.22 9.66 -2.64
N LEU A 206 -1.23 8.81 -3.68
CA LEU A 206 -1.73 7.45 -3.63
C LEU A 206 -0.75 6.46 -4.30
N SER A 207 -0.50 5.33 -3.66
CA SER A 207 0.12 4.16 -4.32
C SER A 207 -0.63 2.88 -4.02
N LEU A 208 -0.99 2.18 -5.11
CA LEU A 208 -1.64 0.87 -5.13
C LEU A 208 -0.82 -0.15 -5.94
N GLU A 209 0.48 0.10 -6.11
CA GLU A 209 1.37 -0.69 -6.97
C GLU A 209 1.29 -2.19 -6.69
N GLY A 210 1.25 -2.99 -7.75
CA GLY A 210 1.20 -4.45 -7.69
C GLY A 210 -0.14 -5.03 -7.22
N LEU A 211 -1.21 -4.23 -7.15
CA LEU A 211 -2.55 -4.69 -6.76
C LEU A 211 -3.46 -4.93 -7.96
N VAL A 212 -4.31 -5.96 -7.86
CA VAL A 212 -5.47 -6.14 -8.74
C VAL A 212 -6.56 -5.17 -8.31
N LEU A 213 -7.07 -4.38 -9.25
CA LEU A 213 -8.06 -3.33 -9.02
C LEU A 213 -9.41 -3.71 -9.67
N SER A 214 -10.26 -2.71 -9.85
CA SER A 214 -11.54 -2.80 -10.57
C SER A 214 -11.93 -1.42 -11.10
N ASP A 215 -12.85 -1.39 -12.07
CA ASP A 215 -13.52 -0.17 -12.53
C ASP A 215 -14.17 0.63 -11.37
N SER A 216 -14.66 -0.02 -10.32
CA SER A 216 -15.22 0.66 -9.14
C SER A 216 -14.14 1.30 -8.24
N ILE A 217 -12.95 0.68 -8.15
CA ILE A 217 -11.79 1.27 -7.49
C ILE A 217 -11.30 2.49 -8.28
N ILE A 218 -11.15 2.38 -9.60
CA ILE A 218 -10.71 3.52 -10.43
C ILE A 218 -11.71 4.69 -10.36
N LYS A 219 -13.02 4.40 -10.39
CA LYS A 219 -14.08 5.40 -10.15
C LYS A 219 -14.00 6.02 -8.75
N SER A 220 -13.55 5.29 -7.73
CA SER A 220 -13.31 5.85 -6.38
C SER A 220 -12.09 6.78 -6.36
N ILE A 221 -11.00 6.42 -7.03
CA ILE A 221 -9.81 7.27 -7.17
C ILE A 221 -10.19 8.59 -7.87
N ALA A 222 -10.98 8.53 -8.94
CA ALA A 222 -11.46 9.70 -9.71
C ALA A 222 -12.19 10.76 -8.86
N ARG A 223 -12.71 10.42 -7.67
CA ARG A 223 -13.35 11.36 -6.72
C ARG A 223 -12.35 12.28 -6.01
N ASN A 224 -11.05 12.19 -6.32
CA ASN A 224 -9.97 12.95 -5.72
C ASN A 224 -9.34 13.91 -6.76
N PRO A 225 -10.00 15.02 -7.16
CA PRO A 225 -9.51 15.91 -8.22
C PRO A 225 -8.20 16.64 -7.86
N ASN A 226 -7.87 16.70 -6.56
CA ASN A 226 -6.66 17.29 -6.01
C ASN A 226 -5.48 16.30 -5.89
N LEU A 227 -5.59 15.11 -6.46
CA LEU A 227 -4.52 14.11 -6.44
C LEU A 227 -3.29 14.62 -7.21
N ILE A 228 -2.14 14.70 -6.54
CA ILE A 228 -0.85 15.20 -7.03
C ILE A 228 0.04 14.05 -7.51
N ARG A 229 0.08 12.94 -6.75
CA ARG A 229 0.89 11.76 -7.07
C ARG A 229 0.05 10.50 -7.13
N LEU A 230 0.18 9.74 -8.22
CA LEU A 230 -0.50 8.46 -8.40
C LEU A 230 0.47 7.39 -8.92
N ASN A 231 0.65 6.32 -8.15
CA ASN A 231 1.42 5.14 -8.56
C ASN A 231 0.52 3.89 -8.62
N LEU A 232 0.16 3.50 -9.84
CA LEU A 232 -0.53 2.26 -10.19
C LEU A 232 0.40 1.28 -10.93
N CYS A 233 1.72 1.36 -10.73
CA CYS A 233 2.69 0.47 -11.34
C CYS A 233 2.30 -1.01 -11.13
N GLY A 234 2.27 -1.82 -12.20
CA GLY A 234 1.95 -3.25 -12.11
C GLY A 234 0.50 -3.57 -11.71
N CYS A 235 -0.44 -2.62 -11.82
CA CYS A 235 -1.86 -2.87 -11.54
C CYS A 235 -2.60 -3.50 -12.73
N SER A 236 -3.69 -4.21 -12.44
CA SER A 236 -4.55 -4.84 -13.45
C SER A 236 -6.03 -4.79 -13.07
N GLY A 237 -6.92 -5.29 -13.94
CA GLY A 237 -8.34 -5.49 -13.63
C GLY A 237 -9.26 -4.28 -13.87
N PHE A 238 -8.84 -3.25 -14.59
CA PHE A 238 -9.66 -2.07 -14.91
C PHE A 238 -9.62 -1.70 -16.39
N SER A 239 -10.69 -1.04 -16.86
CA SER A 239 -10.93 -0.70 -18.27
C SER A 239 -10.29 0.63 -18.71
N ALA A 240 -10.05 0.75 -20.02
CA ALA A 240 -9.57 1.99 -20.65
C ALA A 240 -10.55 3.17 -20.46
N GLU A 241 -11.86 2.90 -20.46
CA GLU A 241 -12.91 3.91 -20.22
C GLU A 241 -12.82 4.50 -18.80
N THR A 242 -12.61 3.65 -17.79
CA THR A 242 -12.47 4.15 -16.41
C THR A 242 -11.12 4.81 -16.16
N LEU A 243 -10.06 4.38 -16.84
CA LEU A 243 -8.76 5.07 -16.85
C LEU A 243 -8.90 6.49 -17.43
N GLU A 244 -9.58 6.65 -18.57
CA GLU A 244 -9.89 7.95 -19.19
C GLU A 244 -10.68 8.86 -18.24
N LEU A 245 -11.74 8.33 -17.61
CA LEU A 245 -12.56 9.06 -16.63
C LEU A 245 -11.73 9.53 -15.43
N MET A 246 -10.85 8.67 -14.91
CA MET A 246 -10.01 8.99 -13.75
C MET A 246 -8.97 10.05 -14.09
N LEU A 247 -8.24 9.90 -15.21
CA LEU A 247 -7.23 10.88 -15.64
C LEU A 247 -7.83 12.25 -15.95
N SER A 248 -9.04 12.27 -16.55
CA SER A 248 -9.79 13.51 -16.80
C SER A 248 -10.27 14.19 -15.51
N SER A 249 -10.52 13.43 -14.45
CA SER A 249 -10.97 13.95 -13.15
C SER A 249 -9.81 14.45 -12.28
N CYS A 250 -8.67 13.74 -12.29
CA CYS A 250 -7.47 14.01 -11.50
C CYS A 250 -6.60 15.14 -12.13
N SER A 251 -7.22 16.30 -12.36
CA SER A 251 -6.63 17.43 -13.10
C SER A 251 -5.38 18.06 -12.47
N MET A 252 -5.10 17.78 -11.19
CA MET A 252 -3.97 18.29 -10.41
C MET A 252 -2.74 17.36 -10.39
N LEU A 253 -2.74 16.24 -11.12
CA LEU A 253 -1.61 15.31 -11.13
C LEU A 253 -0.33 15.97 -11.65
N GLU A 254 0.76 15.81 -10.88
CA GLU A 254 2.12 16.23 -11.21
C GLU A 254 3.04 15.02 -11.46
N GLU A 255 2.84 13.93 -10.70
CA GLU A 255 3.60 12.67 -10.85
C GLU A 255 2.66 11.48 -11.08
N LEU A 256 2.86 10.76 -12.17
CA LEU A 256 2.03 9.62 -12.55
C LEU A 256 2.88 8.43 -12.98
N ASN A 257 2.62 7.27 -12.37
CA ASN A 257 3.24 6.01 -12.73
C ASN A 257 2.15 4.98 -13.05
N LEU A 258 2.03 4.62 -14.33
CA LEU A 258 1.11 3.58 -14.84
C LEU A 258 1.88 2.37 -15.39
N SER A 259 3.21 2.34 -15.23
CA SER A 259 4.07 1.36 -15.88
C SER A 259 3.72 -0.09 -15.53
N TRP A 260 4.00 -1.01 -16.46
CA TRP A 260 3.81 -2.46 -16.27
C TRP A 260 2.37 -2.91 -15.92
N CYS A 261 1.36 -2.07 -16.11
CA CYS A 261 -0.04 -2.49 -16.08
C CYS A 261 -0.36 -3.43 -17.26
N GLU A 262 -1.44 -4.22 -17.15
CA GLU A 262 -1.98 -5.08 -18.22
C GLU A 262 -2.70 -4.27 -19.33
N PHE A 263 -2.01 -3.27 -19.89
CA PHE A 263 -2.56 -2.32 -20.85
C PHE A 263 -2.44 -2.80 -22.29
N THR A 264 -3.58 -2.85 -22.97
CA THR A 264 -3.66 -2.89 -24.43
C THR A 264 -3.44 -1.50 -25.05
N ALA A 265 -3.27 -1.42 -26.36
CA ALA A 265 -3.17 -0.14 -27.09
C ALA A 265 -4.33 0.85 -26.80
N THR A 266 -5.55 0.39 -26.48
CA THR A 266 -6.65 1.29 -26.09
C THR A 266 -6.43 1.95 -24.74
N HIS A 267 -5.81 1.26 -23.78
CA HIS A 267 -5.44 1.83 -22.48
C HIS A 267 -4.27 2.83 -22.62
N VAL A 268 -3.26 2.50 -23.44
CA VAL A 268 -2.17 3.43 -23.74
C VAL A 268 -2.70 4.71 -24.40
N LYS A 269 -3.58 4.58 -25.40
CA LYS A 269 -4.24 5.72 -26.05
C LYS A 269 -5.07 6.54 -25.06
N ALA A 270 -5.85 5.91 -24.20
CA ALA A 270 -6.62 6.58 -23.15
C ALA A 270 -5.70 7.36 -22.21
N ALA A 271 -4.56 6.79 -21.81
CA ALA A 271 -3.57 7.46 -20.98
C ALA A 271 -2.99 8.71 -21.65
N VAL A 272 -2.35 8.59 -22.82
CA VAL A 272 -1.71 9.74 -23.48
C VAL A 272 -2.70 10.84 -23.89
N SER A 273 -3.97 10.49 -24.12
CA SER A 273 -5.03 11.44 -24.51
C SER A 273 -5.69 12.16 -23.33
N HIS A 274 -5.57 11.65 -22.09
CA HIS A 274 -6.30 12.20 -20.93
C HIS A 274 -5.43 12.58 -19.72
N VAL A 275 -4.14 12.21 -19.68
CA VAL A 275 -3.19 12.75 -18.69
C VAL A 275 -3.23 14.28 -18.69
N THR A 276 -3.33 14.91 -17.51
CA THR A 276 -3.36 16.39 -17.38
C THR A 276 -2.05 17.03 -17.85
N SER A 277 -2.15 18.22 -18.46
CA SER A 277 -0.99 18.99 -18.94
C SER A 277 -0.07 19.50 -17.82
N LYS A 278 -0.49 19.35 -16.55
CA LYS A 278 0.31 19.63 -15.35
C LYS A 278 1.32 18.54 -14.99
N VAL A 279 1.25 17.35 -15.60
CA VAL A 279 2.20 16.27 -15.27
C VAL A 279 3.63 16.67 -15.66
N THR A 280 4.51 16.61 -14.66
CA THR A 280 5.96 16.86 -14.80
C THR A 280 6.77 15.57 -14.76
N GLN A 281 6.24 14.50 -14.13
CA GLN A 281 6.90 13.20 -14.07
C GLN A 281 5.95 12.07 -14.49
N LEU A 282 6.28 11.35 -15.57
CA LEU A 282 5.43 10.32 -16.13
C LEU A 282 6.19 9.03 -16.42
N ASN A 283 5.65 7.90 -15.95
CA ASN A 283 6.13 6.57 -16.31
C ASN A 283 5.05 5.78 -17.07
N LEU A 284 5.35 5.48 -18.33
CA LEU A 284 4.56 4.66 -19.27
C LEU A 284 5.42 3.49 -19.82
N SER A 285 6.36 2.98 -19.02
CA SER A 285 7.19 1.84 -19.40
C SER A 285 6.46 0.49 -19.35
N GLY A 286 6.97 -0.50 -20.11
CA GLY A 286 6.52 -1.90 -20.05
C GLY A 286 5.51 -2.34 -21.10
N TYR A 287 5.01 -1.45 -21.96
CA TYR A 287 3.91 -1.76 -22.89
C TYR A 287 4.32 -2.35 -24.25
N ARG A 288 5.62 -2.47 -24.54
CA ARG A 288 6.17 -3.17 -25.72
C ARG A 288 5.54 -2.73 -27.06
N GLU A 289 4.71 -3.57 -27.67
CA GLU A 289 4.01 -3.32 -28.93
C GLU A 289 2.77 -2.42 -28.80
N ASN A 290 2.25 -2.19 -27.60
CA ASN A 290 1.04 -1.38 -27.38
C ASN A 290 1.28 0.13 -27.33
N LEU A 291 2.54 0.60 -27.22
CA LEU A 291 2.90 2.02 -27.23
C LEU A 291 3.64 2.37 -28.52
N GLN A 292 3.04 3.25 -29.32
CA GLN A 292 3.50 3.65 -30.65
C GLN A 292 4.10 5.06 -30.66
N ILE A 293 4.84 5.38 -31.72
CA ILE A 293 5.41 6.73 -31.94
C ILE A 293 4.30 7.80 -32.00
N ALA A 294 3.10 7.46 -32.48
CA ALA A 294 1.94 8.35 -32.49
C ALA A 294 1.42 8.70 -31.08
N ASP A 295 1.53 7.76 -30.13
CA ASP A 295 1.14 7.98 -28.74
C ASP A 295 2.13 8.93 -28.05
N VAL A 296 3.43 8.77 -28.33
CA VAL A 296 4.48 9.71 -27.87
C VAL A 296 4.24 11.12 -28.41
N LYS A 297 3.89 11.25 -29.69
CA LYS A 297 3.52 12.56 -30.27
C LYS A 297 2.33 13.18 -29.52
N THR A 298 1.24 12.44 -29.36
CA THR A 298 0.03 12.90 -28.66
C THR A 298 0.33 13.31 -27.21
N LEU A 299 1.18 12.54 -26.53
CA LEU A 299 1.63 12.84 -25.17
C LEU A 299 2.40 14.16 -25.09
N VAL A 300 3.38 14.36 -25.97
CA VAL A 300 4.23 15.56 -26.01
C VAL A 300 3.42 16.82 -26.33
N GLU A 301 2.52 16.74 -27.33
CA GLU A 301 1.65 17.85 -27.71
C GLU A 301 0.73 18.31 -26.56
N ARG A 302 0.37 17.41 -25.65
CA ARG A 302 -0.52 17.69 -24.50
C ARG A 302 0.21 18.00 -23.19
N CYS A 303 1.43 17.51 -23.00
CA CYS A 303 2.16 17.55 -21.73
C CYS A 303 3.52 18.29 -21.87
N PRO A 304 3.53 19.58 -22.21
CA PRO A 304 4.77 20.34 -22.45
C PRO A 304 5.63 20.57 -21.20
N LEU A 305 5.08 20.33 -20.00
CA LEU A 305 5.75 20.52 -18.71
C LEU A 305 6.54 19.30 -18.22
N LEU A 306 6.67 18.25 -19.04
CA LEU A 306 7.41 17.03 -18.68
C LEU A 306 8.89 17.33 -18.39
N VAL A 307 9.30 16.97 -17.17
CA VAL A 307 10.68 17.01 -16.66
C VAL A 307 11.28 15.61 -16.60
N HIS A 308 10.48 14.60 -16.28
CA HIS A 308 10.89 13.19 -16.20
C HIS A 308 9.93 12.33 -17.02
N LEU A 309 10.45 11.64 -18.04
CA LEU A 309 9.69 10.77 -18.92
C LEU A 309 10.36 9.39 -19.02
N ASP A 310 9.65 8.36 -18.59
CA ASP A 310 10.09 6.96 -18.71
C ASP A 310 9.18 6.19 -19.67
N LEU A 311 9.79 5.78 -20.78
CA LEU A 311 9.19 5.01 -21.87
C LEU A 311 9.96 3.69 -22.10
N SER A 312 10.66 3.20 -21.08
CA SER A 312 11.43 1.95 -21.15
C SER A 312 10.56 0.76 -21.57
N ASP A 313 11.18 -0.26 -22.20
CA ASP A 313 10.51 -1.45 -22.73
C ASP A 313 9.42 -1.16 -23.78
N SER A 314 9.50 -0.02 -24.47
CA SER A 314 8.64 0.32 -25.61
C SER A 314 9.28 -0.13 -26.92
N MET A 315 9.00 -1.36 -27.32
CA MET A 315 9.65 -2.05 -28.44
C MET A 315 9.39 -1.41 -29.81
N MET A 316 8.39 -0.54 -29.94
CA MET A 316 8.01 0.14 -31.19
C MET A 316 8.57 1.56 -31.31
N LEU A 317 9.33 2.04 -30.31
CA LEU A 317 10.00 3.34 -30.40
C LEU A 317 11.31 3.22 -31.18
N LYS A 318 11.49 4.17 -32.09
CA LYS A 318 12.63 4.32 -32.99
C LYS A 318 13.16 5.76 -32.92
N PRO A 319 14.36 6.08 -33.44
CA PRO A 319 14.95 7.43 -33.38
C PRO A 319 14.04 8.56 -33.89
N GLU A 320 13.10 8.27 -34.81
CA GLU A 320 12.11 9.23 -35.31
C GLU A 320 11.26 9.86 -34.18
N CYS A 321 11.17 9.25 -32.98
CA CYS A 321 10.48 9.86 -31.85
C CYS A 321 11.26 11.00 -31.17
N PHE A 322 12.57 11.13 -31.41
CA PHE A 322 13.43 12.15 -30.77
C PHE A 322 13.03 13.57 -31.16
N GLN A 323 12.46 13.76 -32.36
CA GLN A 323 11.90 15.06 -32.78
C GLN A 323 10.77 15.56 -31.87
N TYR A 324 10.09 14.68 -31.14
CA TYR A 324 9.07 15.05 -30.17
C TYR A 324 9.72 15.38 -28.81
N PHE A 325 10.71 14.61 -28.36
CA PHE A 325 11.43 14.93 -27.11
C PHE A 325 12.14 16.29 -27.17
N LYS A 326 12.64 16.71 -28.35
CA LYS A 326 13.20 18.05 -28.60
C LYS A 326 12.20 19.20 -28.39
N GLN A 327 10.89 18.92 -28.31
CA GLN A 327 9.83 19.91 -28.02
C GLN A 327 9.59 20.10 -26.50
N LEU A 328 10.04 19.14 -25.66
CA LEU A 328 9.87 19.20 -24.21
C LEU A 328 10.96 20.07 -23.58
N VAL A 329 10.74 21.39 -23.58
CA VAL A 329 11.71 22.42 -23.13
C VAL A 329 12.10 22.35 -21.64
N PHE A 330 11.47 21.46 -20.85
CA PHE A 330 11.79 21.24 -19.43
C PHE A 330 12.37 19.85 -19.14
N LEU A 331 12.50 18.98 -20.15
CA LEU A 331 12.90 17.58 -20.00
C LEU A 331 14.33 17.48 -19.47
N GLN A 332 14.49 16.83 -18.32
CA GLN A 332 15.77 16.62 -17.62
C GLN A 332 16.12 15.14 -17.45
N HIS A 333 15.12 14.26 -17.44
CA HIS A 333 15.31 12.83 -17.20
C HIS A 333 14.52 12.02 -18.24
N LEU A 334 15.24 11.25 -19.07
CA LEU A 334 14.64 10.41 -20.11
C LEU A 334 15.08 8.96 -19.92
N CYS A 335 14.13 8.02 -19.93
CA CYS A 335 14.41 6.60 -19.88
C CYS A 335 13.85 5.90 -21.14
N LEU A 336 14.75 5.26 -21.89
CA LEU A 336 14.51 4.50 -23.12
C LEU A 336 15.18 3.12 -23.03
N SER A 337 15.27 2.58 -21.82
CA SER A 337 15.93 1.28 -21.58
C SER A 337 15.14 0.17 -22.27
N ARG A 338 15.85 -0.78 -22.91
CA ARG A 338 15.25 -1.91 -23.65
C ARG A 338 14.33 -1.49 -24.82
N CYS A 339 14.45 -0.27 -25.35
CA CYS A 339 13.83 0.16 -26.60
C CYS A 339 14.64 -0.33 -27.82
N TYR A 340 14.61 -1.63 -28.08
CA TYR A 340 15.56 -2.33 -28.98
C TYR A 340 15.60 -1.88 -30.46
N GLN A 341 14.65 -1.05 -30.94
CA GLN A 341 14.71 -0.48 -32.29
C GLN A 341 15.51 0.85 -32.35
N ILE A 342 16.02 1.33 -31.22
CA ILE A 342 16.92 2.49 -31.13
C ILE A 342 18.37 1.99 -31.15
N SER A 343 19.16 2.44 -32.12
CA SER A 343 20.59 2.12 -32.18
C SER A 343 21.41 3.03 -31.25
N PRO A 344 22.52 2.54 -30.66
CA PRO A 344 23.40 3.38 -29.83
C PRO A 344 23.90 4.65 -30.52
N ALA A 345 24.17 4.58 -31.83
CA ALA A 345 24.63 5.73 -32.61
C ALA A 345 23.58 6.86 -32.69
N ALA A 346 22.29 6.53 -32.75
CA ALA A 346 21.23 7.52 -32.80
C ALA A 346 21.06 8.27 -31.46
N LEU A 347 21.46 7.68 -30.33
CA LEU A 347 21.33 8.31 -29.01
C LEU A 347 22.12 9.63 -28.90
N VAL A 348 23.12 9.86 -29.75
CA VAL A 348 23.86 11.12 -29.83
C VAL A 348 22.95 12.30 -30.18
N GLU A 349 21.88 12.08 -30.96
CA GLU A 349 20.88 13.12 -31.31
C GLU A 349 20.11 13.67 -30.09
N LEU A 350 20.06 12.92 -28.98
CA LEU A 350 19.45 13.38 -27.73
C LEU A 350 20.30 14.45 -27.04
N GLY A 351 21.58 14.57 -27.39
CA GLY A 351 22.46 15.66 -26.93
C GLY A 351 22.03 17.05 -27.37
N GLU A 352 21.18 17.17 -28.39
CA GLU A 352 20.58 18.45 -28.78
C GLU A 352 19.59 18.99 -27.72
N ILE A 353 19.07 18.11 -26.85
CA ILE A 353 18.13 18.48 -25.77
C ILE A 353 18.93 19.06 -24.60
N ARG A 354 19.26 20.36 -24.69
CA ARG A 354 20.14 21.08 -23.73
C ARG A 354 19.71 21.02 -22.26
N THR A 355 18.46 20.68 -21.96
CA THR A 355 17.96 20.53 -20.58
C THR A 355 18.17 19.12 -20.03
N LEU A 356 18.48 18.14 -20.87
CA LEU A 356 18.57 16.73 -20.50
C LEU A 356 19.83 16.48 -19.64
N LYS A 357 19.61 15.97 -18.42
CA LYS A 357 20.67 15.73 -17.41
C LYS A 357 20.96 14.26 -17.20
N THR A 358 19.99 13.38 -17.45
CA THR A 358 20.16 11.93 -17.28
C THR A 358 19.45 11.14 -18.37
N LEU A 359 20.12 10.11 -18.89
CA LEU A 359 19.57 9.18 -19.87
C LEU A 359 19.72 7.74 -19.37
N GLN A 360 18.62 6.98 -19.28
CA GLN A 360 18.67 5.54 -18.94
C GLN A 360 18.39 4.71 -20.20
N VAL A 361 19.41 4.00 -20.70
CA VAL A 361 19.41 3.23 -21.95
C VAL A 361 19.98 1.82 -21.74
N PHE A 362 19.65 1.22 -20.59
CA PHE A 362 20.06 -0.14 -20.25
C PHE A 362 19.55 -1.14 -21.29
N GLY A 363 20.39 -2.12 -21.65
CA GLY A 363 20.04 -3.23 -22.55
C GLY A 363 20.00 -2.90 -24.04
N ILE A 364 20.21 -1.64 -24.45
CA ILE A 364 20.39 -1.27 -25.88
C ILE A 364 21.83 -0.84 -26.20
N VAL A 365 22.62 -0.46 -25.19
CA VAL A 365 24.03 -0.04 -25.32
C VAL A 365 24.95 -1.12 -24.71
N THR A 366 26.06 -1.43 -25.38
CA THR A 366 27.14 -2.31 -24.86
C THR A 366 28.16 -1.50 -24.08
N ASP A 367 28.92 -2.10 -23.17
CA ASP A 367 29.96 -1.39 -22.39
C ASP A 367 30.92 -0.55 -23.26
N SER A 368 31.32 -1.09 -24.41
CA SER A 368 32.17 -0.40 -25.39
C SER A 368 31.50 0.78 -26.10
N SER A 369 30.19 0.72 -26.36
CA SER A 369 29.43 1.83 -26.94
C SER A 369 28.93 2.82 -25.90
N LEU A 370 28.86 2.42 -24.63
CA LEU A 370 28.53 3.29 -23.50
C LEU A 370 29.63 4.32 -23.27
N GLN A 371 30.90 3.89 -23.24
CA GLN A 371 32.03 4.82 -23.12
C GLN A 371 32.04 5.86 -24.26
N LEU A 372 31.84 5.44 -25.51
CA LEU A 372 31.76 6.35 -26.66
C LEU A 372 30.57 7.33 -26.57
N LEU A 373 29.45 6.89 -25.99
CA LEU A 373 28.27 7.73 -25.80
C LEU A 373 28.46 8.73 -24.65
N GLU A 374 29.16 8.35 -23.57
CA GLU A 374 29.57 9.24 -22.48
C GLU A 374 30.60 10.28 -22.95
N GLU A 375 31.56 9.89 -23.79
CA GLU A 375 32.51 10.80 -24.43
C GLU A 375 31.81 11.78 -25.39
N ALA A 376 30.77 11.34 -26.10
CA ALA A 376 29.97 12.19 -26.98
C ALA A 376 29.01 13.15 -26.23
N LEU A 377 28.57 12.77 -25.02
CA LEU A 377 27.53 13.48 -24.24
C LEU A 377 27.99 13.77 -22.79
N PRO A 378 29.11 14.50 -22.60
CA PRO A 378 29.81 14.59 -21.31
C PRO A 378 29.02 15.29 -20.18
N ASP A 379 28.08 16.17 -20.53
CA ASP A 379 27.23 16.87 -19.55
C ASP A 379 26.08 16.01 -19.00
N MET A 380 25.87 14.80 -19.55
CA MET A 380 24.73 13.94 -19.25
C MET A 380 25.13 12.67 -18.50
N LYS A 381 24.40 12.33 -17.43
CA LYS A 381 24.61 11.08 -16.69
C LYS A 381 23.88 9.92 -17.35
N ILE A 382 24.62 9.01 -17.95
CA ILE A 382 24.06 7.83 -18.63
C ILE A 382 24.01 6.65 -17.66
N ASN A 383 22.94 5.84 -17.70
CA ASN A 383 22.78 4.58 -16.95
C ASN A 383 23.04 4.68 -15.42
N GLY A 384 22.85 5.86 -14.83
CA GLY A 384 23.11 6.12 -13.41
C GLY A 384 22.02 5.64 -12.44
N SER A 385 20.83 5.24 -12.92
CA SER A 385 19.68 4.91 -12.07
C SER A 385 18.85 3.75 -12.61
N HIS A 386 18.93 2.60 -11.93
CA HIS A 386 18.22 1.36 -12.29
C HIS A 386 16.71 1.36 -11.94
N PHE A 387 16.27 2.27 -11.06
CA PHE A 387 14.92 2.29 -10.51
C PHE A 387 14.27 3.66 -10.72
N THR A 388 13.00 3.67 -11.11
CA THR A 388 12.19 4.88 -11.21
C THR A 388 11.84 5.42 -9.82
N SER A 389 11.88 6.75 -9.65
CA SER A 389 11.37 7.44 -8.46
C SER A 389 9.94 7.96 -8.62
N ILE A 390 9.39 7.93 -9.85
CA ILE A 390 8.15 8.62 -10.23
C ILE A 390 6.97 8.10 -9.40
N ALA A 391 6.33 9.02 -8.66
CA ALA A 391 5.20 8.77 -7.74
C ALA A 391 5.46 7.73 -6.63
N ARG A 392 6.72 7.30 -6.40
CA ARG A 392 7.06 6.27 -5.41
C ARG A 392 6.90 6.80 -3.97
N PRO A 393 6.18 6.11 -3.06
CA PRO A 393 6.00 6.55 -1.67
C PRO A 393 7.30 6.65 -0.88
N THR A 394 8.27 5.78 -1.16
CA THR A 394 9.62 5.84 -0.58
C THR A 394 10.68 5.72 -1.65
N VAL A 395 11.68 6.59 -1.62
CA VAL A 395 12.81 6.61 -2.56
C VAL A 395 14.10 6.38 -1.79
N GLY A 396 14.99 5.54 -2.33
CA GLY A 396 16.30 5.21 -1.74
C GLY A 396 16.36 3.84 -1.03
N THR A 397 17.58 3.41 -0.70
CA THR A 397 17.89 2.05 -0.19
C THR A 397 17.81 1.91 1.33
N LYS A 398 17.73 3.01 2.08
CA LYS A 398 17.61 2.98 3.54
C LYS A 398 16.18 2.58 3.93
N LYS A 399 16.03 1.87 5.06
CA LYS A 399 14.73 1.57 5.68
C LYS A 399 14.11 2.86 6.23
N SER A 400 13.56 3.70 5.36
CA SER A 400 12.82 4.89 5.79
C SER A 400 11.43 4.50 6.31
N HIS A 401 11.05 5.13 7.42
CA HIS A 401 9.71 5.13 8.01
C HIS A 401 8.86 6.32 7.51
N GLU A 402 9.29 6.91 6.39
CA GLU A 402 8.60 8.02 5.75
C GLU A 402 7.70 7.53 4.61
N ILE A 403 6.80 8.41 4.19
CA ILE A 403 5.94 8.26 3.03
C ILE A 403 5.82 9.66 2.37
N TRP A 404 6.34 9.79 1.15
CA TRP A 404 6.60 11.07 0.46
C TRP A 404 7.30 12.12 1.36
N GLY A 405 8.30 11.69 2.14
CA GLY A 405 9.07 12.53 3.07
C GLY A 405 8.40 12.77 4.43
N ILE A 406 7.16 12.30 4.64
CA ILE A 406 6.45 12.45 5.91
C ILE A 406 6.76 11.27 6.83
N LYS A 407 7.41 11.52 7.97
CA LYS A 407 7.72 10.49 8.98
C LYS A 407 6.47 10.11 9.79
N CYS A 408 6.15 8.81 9.88
CA CYS A 408 5.05 8.34 10.73
C CYS A 408 5.42 8.33 12.22
N ARG A 409 4.52 8.84 13.07
CA ARG A 409 4.64 8.81 14.55
C ARG A 409 4.27 7.44 15.10
N LEU A 410 3.13 6.90 14.68
CA LEU A 410 2.63 5.60 15.12
C LEU A 410 3.16 4.51 14.20
N THR A 411 3.94 3.57 14.73
CA THR A 411 4.55 2.48 13.94
C THR A 411 4.27 1.12 14.58
N LEU A 412 3.92 0.11 13.76
CA LEU A 412 3.68 -1.27 14.22
C LEU A 412 4.98 -1.99 14.65
N ARG A 413 6.07 -1.66 13.96
CA ARG A 413 7.43 -2.06 14.32
C ARG A 413 7.97 -1.02 15.30
N ASN A 414 8.50 -1.47 16.43
CA ASN A 414 9.26 -0.57 17.29
C ASN A 414 10.43 0.01 16.46
N PRO A 415 10.70 1.32 16.53
CA PRO A 415 12.01 1.81 16.14
C PRO A 415 13.02 1.11 17.06
N SER A 416 13.93 0.32 16.48
CA SER A 416 15.01 -0.30 17.22
C SER A 416 15.83 0.81 17.90
N PHE A 417 16.02 0.71 19.22
CA PHE A 417 17.08 1.42 19.92
C PHE A 417 18.45 0.93 19.45
#